data_AF-A0A101NHX0-F1
#
_entry.id   AF-A0A101NHX0-F1
#
_cell.length_a   1.000
_cell.length_b   1.000
_cell.length_c   1.000
_cell.angle_alpha   90.00
_cell.angle_beta   90.00
_cell.angle_gamma   90.00
#
_symmetry.space_group_name_H-M   'P 1'
#
loop_
_entity.id
_entity.type
_entity.pdbx_description
1 polymer ?
#
loop_
_entity_poly.entity_id
_entity_poly.type
_entity_poly.pdbx_seq_one_letter_code
_entity_poly.pdbx_strand_id
1 'polypeptide(L)'
;MESSQAAPSSAPVSLVQEIAELWGEHLNGREVGADDDFFALGGNSLTGIKIIDRVSQDYGVRLSVRDFYLAQTPARVAELIEQGRAAA
;
A
#
# COMPACT_ATOMS: atom_id res chain seq x y z
N MET A 1 12.35 29.54 -6.06
CA MET A 1 12.61 28.31 -5.28
C MET A 1 11.30 28.00 -4.56
N GLU A 2 10.35 27.43 -5.27
CA GLU A 2 9.09 26.96 -4.69
C GLU A 2 9.27 25.47 -4.41
N SER A 3 9.63 25.14 -3.19
CA SER A 3 9.32 23.82 -2.64
C SER A 3 8.44 24.10 -1.43
N SER A 4 7.15 24.17 -1.77
CA SER A 4 6.04 24.55 -0.92
C SER A 4 5.93 23.65 0.31
N GLN A 5 5.73 24.29 1.44
CA GLN A 5 5.31 23.68 2.69
C GLN A 5 3.91 23.04 2.53
N ALA A 6 3.69 21.87 3.13
CA ALA A 6 2.36 21.50 3.60
C ALA A 6 2.46 20.90 5.01
N ALA A 7 1.73 21.54 5.93
CA ALA A 7 1.56 21.22 7.35
C ALA A 7 1.07 19.77 7.59
N PRO A 8 1.19 19.23 8.83
CA PRO A 8 0.55 17.96 9.18
C PRO A 8 -0.97 18.13 9.17
N SER A 9 -1.59 17.87 8.01
CA SER A 9 -3.04 17.81 7.88
C SER A 9 -3.52 16.50 8.48
N SER A 10 -4.23 16.57 9.60
CA SER A 10 -5.14 15.52 10.07
C SER A 10 -6.37 15.42 9.14
N ALA A 11 -6.12 15.26 7.84
CA ALA A 11 -7.09 14.68 6.93
C ALA A 11 -7.14 13.16 7.21
N PRO A 12 -8.27 12.48 7.05
CA PRO A 12 -8.26 11.02 7.04
C PRO A 12 -7.22 10.58 6.01
N VAL A 13 -6.22 9.83 6.47
CA VAL A 13 -5.18 9.27 5.61
C VAL A 13 -5.90 8.41 4.58
N SER A 14 -5.61 8.63 3.30
CA SER A 14 -6.25 7.82 2.26
C SER A 14 -5.75 6.37 2.36
N LEU A 15 -6.59 5.39 2.02
CA LEU A 15 -6.17 3.98 2.00
C LEU A 15 -4.87 3.76 1.19
N VAL A 16 -4.70 4.53 0.11
CA VAL A 16 -3.47 4.53 -0.70
C VAL A 16 -2.24 4.92 0.13
N GLN A 17 -2.34 5.97 0.95
CA GLN A 17 -1.26 6.39 1.84
C GLN A 17 -0.99 5.37 2.93
N GLU A 18 -2.02 4.78 3.55
CA GLU A 18 -1.83 3.75 4.58
C GLU A 18 -1.04 2.55 4.03
N ILE A 19 -1.35 2.11 2.81
CA ILE A 19 -0.61 1.00 2.20
C ILE A 19 0.79 1.47 1.77
N ALA A 20 0.95 2.70 1.25
CA ALA A 20 2.25 3.31 0.96
C ALA A 20 3.17 3.32 2.18
N GLU A 21 2.65 3.73 3.34
CA GLU A 21 3.36 3.69 4.62
C GLU A 21 3.74 2.26 5.00
N LEU A 22 2.84 1.29 4.87
CA LEU A 22 3.10 -0.12 5.13
C LEU A 22 4.25 -0.67 4.25
N TRP A 23 4.31 -0.29 2.96
CA TRP A 23 5.46 -0.63 2.12
C TRP A 23 6.73 0.05 2.63
N GLY A 24 6.67 1.32 2.97
CA GLY A 24 7.79 2.08 3.52
C GLY A 24 8.40 1.36 4.72
N GLU A 25 7.59 0.96 5.70
CA GLU A 25 8.02 0.22 6.89
C GLU A 25 8.75 -1.08 6.53
N HIS A 26 8.27 -1.79 5.51
CA HIS A 26 8.82 -3.04 5.05
C HIS A 26 10.01 -2.91 4.09
N LEU A 27 10.20 -1.75 3.47
CA LEU A 27 11.26 -1.41 2.52
C LEU A 27 12.29 -0.44 3.12
N ASN A 28 12.64 -0.67 4.39
CA ASN A 28 13.65 0.08 5.14
C ASN A 28 13.30 1.54 5.47
N GLY A 29 12.02 1.85 5.70
CA GLY A 29 11.57 3.18 6.12
C GLY A 29 11.63 4.22 5.02
N ARG A 30 11.58 3.80 3.75
CA ARG A 30 11.59 4.71 2.60
C ARG A 30 10.22 5.38 2.41
N GLU A 31 10.23 6.60 1.88
CA GLU A 31 9.01 7.22 1.38
C GLU A 31 8.57 6.51 0.09
N VAL A 32 7.27 6.16 0.02
CA VAL A 32 6.66 5.43 -1.09
C VAL A 32 5.50 6.28 -1.61
N GLY A 33 5.50 6.56 -2.91
CA GLY A 33 4.41 7.24 -3.62
C GLY A 33 3.33 6.27 -4.05
N ALA A 34 2.14 6.79 -4.36
CA ALA A 34 0.93 6.01 -4.69
C ALA A 34 1.10 5.03 -5.87
N ASP A 35 1.98 5.34 -6.82
CA ASP A 35 2.22 4.58 -8.04
C ASP A 35 3.60 3.89 -8.04
N ASP A 36 4.31 3.88 -6.91
CA ASP A 36 5.61 3.23 -6.82
C ASP A 36 5.45 1.70 -6.85
N ASP A 37 6.19 1.07 -7.76
CA ASP A 37 6.17 -0.37 -7.94
C ASP A 37 6.96 -1.08 -6.84
N PHE A 38 6.28 -1.96 -6.10
CA PHE A 38 6.85 -2.72 -4.99
C PHE A 38 8.16 -3.44 -5.35
N PHE A 39 8.25 -4.05 -6.54
CA PHE A 39 9.42 -4.81 -6.96
C PHE A 39 10.56 -3.89 -7.42
N ALA A 40 10.24 -2.77 -8.07
CA ALA A 40 11.20 -1.73 -8.42
C ALA A 40 11.83 -1.08 -7.18
N LEU A 41 11.07 -1.00 -6.08
CA LEU A 41 11.57 -0.52 -4.78
C LEU A 41 12.41 -1.56 -4.02
N GLY A 42 12.60 -2.78 -4.54
CA GLY A 42 13.37 -3.85 -3.91
C GLY A 42 12.53 -4.84 -3.09
N GLY A 43 11.20 -4.80 -3.25
CA GLY A 43 10.28 -5.75 -2.66
C GLY A 43 10.57 -7.19 -3.08
N ASN A 44 10.33 -8.13 -2.15
CA ASN A 44 10.55 -9.56 -2.35
C ASN A 44 9.34 -10.35 -1.87
N SER A 45 9.32 -11.65 -2.19
CA SER A 45 8.20 -12.55 -1.90
C SER A 45 7.84 -12.61 -0.42
N LEU A 46 8.84 -12.68 0.46
CA LEU A 46 8.62 -12.75 1.91
C LEU A 46 7.94 -11.47 2.42
N THR A 47 8.41 -10.33 1.95
CA THR A 47 7.90 -9.02 2.33
C THR A 47 6.49 -8.81 1.77
N GLY A 48 6.25 -9.22 0.51
CA GLY A 48 4.93 -9.19 -0.11
C GLY A 48 3.91 -10.05 0.64
N ILE A 49 4.29 -11.27 1.05
CA ILE A 49 3.42 -12.14 1.85
C ILE A 49 3.05 -11.48 3.20
N LYS A 50 4.01 -10.85 3.88
CA LYS A 50 3.75 -10.13 5.15
C LYS A 50 2.78 -8.97 4.96
N ILE A 51 2.94 -8.21 3.89
CA ILE A 51 2.04 -7.10 3.54
C ILE A 51 0.64 -7.62 3.24
N ILE A 52 0.51 -8.66 2.43
CA ILE A 52 -0.78 -9.27 2.09
C ILE A 52 -1.52 -9.74 3.35
N ASP A 53 -0.80 -10.43 4.26
CA ASP A 53 -1.35 -10.92 5.51
C ASP A 53 -1.82 -9.76 6.41
N ARG A 54 -1.00 -8.73 6.55
CA ARG A 54 -1.32 -7.51 7.31
C ARG A 54 -2.56 -6.80 6.77
N VAL A 55 -2.58 -6.53 5.46
CA VAL A 55 -3.70 -5.92 4.74
C VAL A 55 -4.99 -6.72 4.91
N SER A 56 -4.90 -8.04 4.79
CA SER A 56 -6.07 -8.93 4.93
C SER A 56 -6.64 -8.89 6.35
N GLN A 57 -5.77 -8.84 7.37
CA GLN A 57 -6.18 -8.74 8.78
C GLN A 57 -6.76 -7.37 9.14
N ASP A 58 -6.11 -6.28 8.69
CA ASP A 58 -6.49 -4.92 9.06
C ASP A 58 -7.82 -4.50 8.41
N TYR A 59 -8.10 -5.00 7.20
CA TYR A 59 -9.25 -4.58 6.41
C TYR A 59 -10.30 -5.66 6.20
N GLY A 60 -10.09 -6.87 6.71
CA GLY A 60 -11.04 -7.98 6.62
C GLY A 60 -11.27 -8.50 5.19
N VAL A 61 -10.33 -8.26 4.27
CA VAL A 61 -10.42 -8.68 2.87
C VAL A 61 -9.55 -9.89 2.59
N ARG A 62 -9.88 -10.68 1.56
CA ARG A 62 -8.95 -11.67 1.03
C ARG A 62 -8.17 -11.08 -0.13
N LEU A 63 -6.92 -10.70 0.12
CA LEU A 63 -6.00 -10.33 -0.95
C LEU A 63 -5.15 -11.54 -1.34
N SER A 64 -5.19 -11.97 -2.61
CA SER A 64 -4.34 -13.08 -3.05
C SER A 64 -2.95 -12.59 -3.45
N VAL A 65 -1.96 -13.49 -3.38
CA VAL A 65 -0.60 -13.22 -3.88
C VAL A 65 -0.63 -12.82 -5.36
N ARG A 66 -1.52 -13.42 -6.16
CA ARG A 66 -1.68 -13.07 -7.57
C ARG A 66 -2.16 -11.63 -7.74
N ASP A 67 -3.18 -11.22 -6.98
CA ASP A 67 -3.75 -9.87 -7.10
C ASP A 67 -2.73 -8.81 -6.69
N PHE A 68 -1.98 -9.06 -5.62
CA PHE A 68 -0.88 -8.20 -5.19
C PHE A 68 0.21 -8.06 -6.27
N TYR A 69 0.60 -9.18 -6.88
CA TYR A 69 1.58 -9.17 -7.99
C TYR A 69 1.09 -8.47 -9.25
N LEU A 70 -0.22 -8.42 -9.51
CA LEU A 70 -0.80 -7.70 -10.64
C LEU A 70 -0.98 -6.21 -10.35
N ALA A 71 -1.29 -5.87 -9.10
CA ALA A 71 -1.49 -4.49 -8.65
C ALA A 71 -0.17 -3.71 -8.57
N GLN A 72 0.85 -4.33 -7.97
CA GLN A 72 2.22 -3.83 -7.79
C GLN A 72 2.41 -2.50 -7.05
N THR A 73 1.37 -1.68 -6.92
CA THR A 73 1.42 -0.29 -6.45
C THR A 73 0.36 -0.03 -5.37
N PRO A 74 0.57 0.98 -4.50
CA PRO A 74 -0.42 1.41 -3.52
C PRO A 74 -1.80 1.71 -4.02
N ALA A 75 -1.89 2.49 -5.09
CA ALA A 75 -3.17 2.86 -5.67
C ALA A 75 -3.97 1.61 -6.06
N ARG A 76 -3.31 0.65 -6.71
CA ARG A 76 -3.97 -0.58 -7.20
C ARG A 76 -4.35 -1.53 -6.08
N VAL A 77 -3.52 -1.67 -5.06
CA VAL A 77 -3.87 -2.52 -3.90
C VAL A 77 -5.02 -1.90 -3.11
N ALA A 78 -5.08 -0.56 -2.97
CA ALA A 78 -6.21 0.12 -2.37
C ALA A 78 -7.52 -0.16 -3.11
N GLU A 79 -7.50 -0.10 -4.45
CA GLU A 79 -8.67 -0.44 -5.27
C GLU A 79 -9.16 -1.88 -5.02
N LEU A 80 -8.24 -2.85 -4.91
CA LEU A 80 -8.58 -4.25 -4.63
C LEU A 80 -9.20 -4.45 -3.24
N ILE A 81 -8.70 -3.73 -2.23
CA ILE A 81 -9.27 -3.77 -0.88
C ILE A 81 -10.69 -3.20 -0.90
N GLU A 82 -10.90 -2.05 -1.54
CA GLU A 82 -12.23 -1.43 -1.64
C GLU A 82 -13.22 -2.34 -2.38
N GLN A 83 -12.78 -2.99 -3.46
CA GLN A 83 -13.58 -4.00 -4.18
C GLN A 83 -13.91 -5.21 -3.30
N GLY A 84 -12.93 -5.70 -2.53
CA GLY A 84 -13.12 -6.82 -1.61
C GLY A 84 -14.09 -6.51 -0.47
N ARG A 85 -14.07 -5.27 0.04
CA ARG A 85 -15.02 -4.78 1.06
C ARG A 85 -16.43 -4.64 0.52
N ALA A 86 -16.59 -4.19 -0.73
CA ALA A 86 -17.91 -4.05 -1.37
C ALA A 86 -18.58 -5.39 -1.68
N ALA A 87 -17.79 -6.46 -1.79
CA ALA A 87 -18.27 -7.81 -2.10
C ALA A 87 -18.54 -8.69 -0.86
N ALA A 88 -18.21 -8.21 0.35
CA ALA A 88 -18.37 -8.90 1.62
C ALA A 88 -19.67 -8.51 2.34
#